data_AF-A0A2N0NPD1-F1
#
_entry.id   AF-A0A2N0NPD1-F1
#
_cell.length_a   1.000
_cell.length_b   1.000
_cell.length_c   1.000
_cell.angle_alpha   90.00
_cell.angle_beta   90.00
_cell.angle_gamma   90.00
#
_symmetry.space_group_name_H-M   'P 1'
#
loop_
_entity.id
_entity.type
_entity.pdbx_description
1 polymer ?
#
loop_
_entity_poly.entity_id
_entity_poly.type
_entity_poly.pdbx_seq_one_letter_code
_entity_poly.pdbx_strand_id
1 'polypeptide(L)'
;MHNNQQPLLILPEVSNPEYYRPKGQPPHKRYKSVVENDRVISGKSNETTAQKTCNYCSGKGHNIRGCPRYKAESSANKENEYSGE
;
A
#
# COMPACT_ATOMS: atom_id res chain seq x y z
N MET A 1 -18.90 -70.06 -12.65
CA MET A 1 -18.10 -69.26 -11.70
C MET A 1 -17.66 -68.00 -12.43
N HIS A 2 -18.43 -66.91 -12.35
CA HIS A 2 -18.02 -65.64 -12.95
C HIS A 2 -18.06 -64.58 -11.86
N ASN A 3 -16.90 -64.39 -11.22
CA ASN A 3 -16.70 -63.36 -10.21
C ASN A 3 -16.64 -62.00 -10.90
N ASN A 4 -17.72 -61.24 -10.74
CA ASN A 4 -17.78 -59.81 -11.03
C ASN A 4 -17.05 -59.04 -9.94
N GLN A 5 -15.75 -58.86 -10.06
CA GLN A 5 -15.04 -57.80 -9.33
C GLN A 5 -14.10 -57.11 -10.32
N GLN A 6 -14.46 -55.89 -10.71
CA GLN A 6 -13.56 -55.00 -11.41
C GLN A 6 -12.36 -54.72 -10.49
N PRO A 7 -11.12 -54.79 -10.99
CA PRO A 7 -9.98 -54.37 -10.19
C PRO A 7 -10.07 -52.86 -9.99
N LEU A 8 -10.25 -52.44 -8.73
CA LEU A 8 -10.13 -51.05 -8.32
C LEU A 8 -8.73 -50.56 -8.75
N LEU A 9 -8.68 -49.65 -9.70
CA LEU A 9 -7.44 -49.01 -10.10
C LEU A 9 -6.91 -48.26 -8.88
N ILE A 10 -5.87 -48.80 -8.26
CA ILE A 10 -5.13 -48.17 -7.17
C ILE A 10 -4.47 -46.92 -7.79
N LEU A 11 -5.08 -45.76 -7.58
CA LEU A 11 -4.42 -44.50 -7.89
C LEU A 11 -3.21 -44.36 -6.97
N PRO A 12 -2.05 -43.89 -7.46
CA PRO A 12 -0.91 -43.60 -6.61
C PRO A 12 -1.36 -42.63 -5.51
N GLU A 13 -1.18 -43.03 -4.26
CA GLU A 13 -1.44 -42.15 -3.11
C GLU A 13 -0.43 -41.01 -3.17
N VAL A 14 -0.89 -39.85 -3.64
CA VAL A 14 -0.08 -38.64 -3.73
C VAL A 14 0.18 -38.20 -2.29
N SER A 15 1.32 -38.61 -1.72
CA SER A 15 1.75 -38.05 -0.45
C SER A 15 2.06 -36.57 -0.67
N ASN A 16 1.41 -35.73 0.13
CA ASN A 16 1.63 -34.29 0.07
C ASN A 16 3.09 -34.03 0.52
N PRO A 17 3.99 -33.54 -0.36
CA PRO A 17 5.34 -33.23 0.09
C PRO A 17 5.21 -32.12 1.13
N GLU A 18 5.75 -32.39 2.31
CA GLU A 18 5.72 -31.49 3.46
C GLU A 18 5.99 -30.05 3.02
N TYR A 19 4.94 -29.21 3.07
CA TYR A 19 5.01 -27.86 2.55
C TYR A 19 6.10 -27.09 3.31
N TYR A 20 7.22 -26.82 2.62
CA TYR A 20 8.30 -26.06 3.21
C TYR A 20 7.83 -24.64 3.47
N ARG A 21 7.58 -24.33 4.75
CA ARG A 21 7.36 -22.94 5.17
C ARG A 21 8.68 -22.20 4.96
N PRO A 22 8.72 -21.11 4.18
CA PRO A 22 9.89 -20.26 4.16
C PRO A 22 10.12 -19.78 5.59
N LYS A 23 11.23 -20.19 6.21
CA LYS A 23 11.64 -19.62 7.49
C LYS A 23 11.80 -18.13 7.22
N GLY A 24 10.95 -17.32 7.86
CA GLY A 24 11.00 -15.87 7.73
C GLY A 24 12.43 -15.39 7.89
N GLN A 25 12.85 -14.45 7.04
CA GLN A 25 14.18 -13.89 7.12
C GLN A 25 14.42 -13.43 8.57
N PRO A 26 15.47 -13.91 9.26
CA PRO A 26 15.83 -13.37 10.57
C PRO A 26 15.89 -11.86 10.43
N PRO A 27 15.31 -11.07 11.35
CA PRO A 27 15.36 -9.62 11.24
C PRO A 27 16.82 -9.26 11.10
N HIS A 28 17.18 -8.74 9.94
CA HIS A 28 18.54 -8.41 9.63
C HIS A 28 18.88 -7.21 10.50
N LYS A 29 19.32 -7.49 11.73
CA LYS A 29 19.92 -6.52 12.63
C LYS A 29 21.28 -6.20 12.05
N ARG A 30 21.28 -5.47 10.93
CA ARG A 30 22.49 -4.87 10.40
C ARG A 30 22.95 -3.88 11.47
N TYR A 31 24.08 -4.18 12.10
CA TYR A 31 24.76 -3.18 12.92
C TYR A 31 25.10 -2.01 11.99
N LYS A 32 24.45 -0.87 12.21
CA LYS A 32 24.66 0.32 11.39
C LYS A 32 26.09 0.82 11.64
N SER A 33 26.87 0.97 10.57
CA SER A 33 28.17 1.64 10.65
C SER A 33 27.97 3.11 10.99
N VAL A 34 28.96 3.74 11.63
CA VAL A 34 28.90 5.14 12.10
C VAL A 34 28.47 6.10 10.99
N VAL A 35 28.84 5.83 9.73
CA VAL A 35 28.47 6.62 8.54
C VAL A 35 26.98 6.59 8.19
N GLU A 36 26.19 5.65 8.71
CA GLU A 36 24.74 5.64 8.49
C GLU A 36 24.00 6.60 9.45
N ASN A 37 24.62 7.06 10.53
CA ASN A 37 24.01 8.06 11.44
C ASN A 37 23.92 9.44 10.79
N ASP A 38 24.88 9.78 9.94
CA ASP A 38 24.89 11.09 9.26
C ASP A 38 23.72 11.23 8.27
N ARG A 39 23.22 10.11 7.73
CA ARG A 39 22.00 10.12 6.90
C ARG A 39 20.72 10.33 7.70
N VAL A 40 20.70 9.95 8.99
CA VAL A 40 19.54 10.17 9.87
C VAL A 40 19.51 11.63 10.34
N ILE A 41 20.66 12.26 10.56
CA ILE A 41 20.76 13.71 10.78
C ILE A 41 20.48 14.48 9.46
N SER A 42 20.95 13.95 8.33
CA SER A 42 20.67 14.43 6.97
C SER A 42 19.30 13.95 6.42
N GLY A 43 18.36 13.58 7.30
CA GLY A 43 16.94 13.43 6.94
C GLY A 43 16.19 14.77 6.90
N LYS A 44 16.90 15.89 7.10
CA LYS A 44 16.40 17.26 6.99
C LYS A 44 17.13 18.04 5.88
N SER A 45 17.29 17.47 4.69
CA SER A 45 17.39 18.34 3.51
C SER A 45 15.97 18.64 3.04
N ASN A 46 15.40 19.74 3.56
CA ASN A 46 14.18 20.37 3.04
C ASN A 46 14.40 20.94 1.62
N GLU A 47 15.07 20.21 0.72
CA GLU A 47 15.52 20.75 -0.57
C GLU A 47 14.80 20.08 -1.75
N THR A 48 14.17 18.90 -1.58
CA THR A 48 13.48 18.21 -2.69
C THR A 48 12.26 17.38 -2.27
N THR A 49 11.61 17.69 -1.15
CA THR A 49 10.20 17.27 -0.99
C THR A 49 9.38 18.14 -1.93
N ALA A 50 9.09 17.63 -3.13
CA ALA A 50 8.25 18.32 -4.11
C ALA A 50 7.05 18.94 -3.39
N GLN A 51 7.04 20.27 -3.30
CA GLN A 51 6.00 20.98 -2.57
C GLN A 51 4.68 20.59 -3.20
N LYS A 52 3.75 20.06 -2.38
CA LYS A 52 2.44 19.65 -2.86
C LYS A 52 1.79 20.84 -3.56
N THR A 53 1.42 20.67 -4.83
CA THR A 53 0.66 21.65 -5.60
C THR A 53 -0.83 21.34 -5.47
N CYS A 54 -1.61 22.38 -5.30
CA CYS A 54 -3.05 22.28 -5.21
C CYS A 54 -3.66 22.22 -6.61
N ASN A 55 -4.38 21.15 -6.95
CA ASN A 55 -5.01 21.03 -8.28
C ASN A 55 -6.14 22.05 -8.51
N TYR A 56 -6.72 22.62 -7.46
CA TYR A 56 -7.82 23.59 -7.57
C TYR A 56 -7.33 25.01 -7.85
N CYS A 57 -6.32 25.49 -7.11
CA CYS A 57 -5.82 26.87 -7.26
C CYS A 57 -4.39 26.96 -7.83
N SER A 58 -3.78 25.83 -8.18
CA SER A 58 -2.38 25.70 -8.62
C SER A 58 -1.33 26.22 -7.63
N GLY A 59 -1.73 26.57 -6.40
CA GLY A 59 -0.82 27.04 -5.34
C GLY A 59 0.04 25.93 -4.76
N LYS A 60 1.26 26.27 -4.34
CA LYS A 60 2.22 25.33 -3.71
C LYS A 60 1.98 25.23 -2.19
N GLY A 61 2.54 24.18 -1.58
CA GLY A 61 2.54 23.98 -0.12
C GLY A 61 1.25 23.39 0.45
N HIS A 62 0.22 23.14 -0.36
CA HIS A 62 -1.04 22.56 0.09
C HIS A 62 -1.72 21.73 -1.02
N ASN A 63 -2.70 20.91 -0.64
CA ASN A 63 -3.54 20.16 -1.57
C ASN A 63 -4.99 20.71 -1.56
N ILE A 64 -5.86 20.19 -2.43
CA ILE A 64 -7.26 20.63 -2.54
C ILE A 64 -8.02 20.61 -1.20
N ARG A 65 -7.78 19.61 -0.33
CA ARG A 65 -8.40 19.51 1.00
C ARG A 65 -8.02 20.66 1.94
N GLY A 66 -6.81 21.18 1.78
CA GLY A 66 -6.30 22.34 2.53
C GLY A 66 -6.47 23.67 1.80
N CYS A 67 -7.09 23.70 0.62
CA CYS A 67 -7.15 24.90 -0.19
C CYS A 67 -8.14 25.93 0.40
N PRO A 68 -7.70 27.16 0.71
CA PRO A 68 -8.58 28.18 1.28
C PRO A 68 -9.68 28.60 0.29
N ARG A 69 -9.37 28.64 -1.01
CA ARG A 69 -10.36 28.99 -2.05
C ARG A 69 -11.44 27.93 -2.19
N TYR A 70 -11.06 26.65 -2.25
CA TYR A 70 -12.00 25.54 -2.28
C TYR A 70 -12.89 25.51 -1.02
N LYS A 71 -12.31 25.78 0.16
CA LYS A 71 -13.08 25.88 1.41
C LYS A 71 -14.08 27.04 1.39
N ALA A 72 -13.68 28.22 0.94
CA ALA A 72 -14.58 29.37 0.83
C ALA A 72 -15.74 29.10 -0.14
N GLU A 73 -15.47 28.53 -1.30
CA GLU A 73 -16.49 28.22 -2.31
C GLU A 73 -17.41 27.06 -1.87
N SER A 74 -16.87 25.99 -1.31
CA SER A 74 -17.67 24.88 -0.76
C SER A 74 -18.55 25.28 0.43
N SER A 75 -18.18 26.35 1.15
CA SER A 75 -18.99 26.91 2.22
C SER A 75 -20.09 27.83 1.68
N ALA A 76 -19.84 28.51 0.56
CA ALA A 76 -20.81 29.38 -0.12
C ALA A 76 -21.82 28.61 -0.98
N ASN A 77 -21.43 27.48 -1.57
CA ASN A 77 -22.30 26.68 -2.46
C ASN A 77 -23.31 25.77 -1.72
N LYS A 78 -23.37 25.81 -0.37
CA LYS A 78 -24.40 25.08 0.39
C LYS A 78 -25.82 25.61 0.20
N GLU A 79 -26.00 26.73 -0.51
CA GLU A 79 -27.31 27.33 -0.77
C GLU A 79 -27.93 26.87 -2.10
N ASN A 80 -27.22 26.10 -2.94
CA ASN A 80 -27.71 25.70 -4.28
C ASN A 80 -27.77 24.17 -4.50
N GLU A 81 -27.98 23.36 -3.47
CA GLU A 81 -28.29 21.92 -3.60
C GLU A 81 -29.76 21.64 -3.22
N TYR A 82 -30.70 22.36 -3.85
CA TYR A 82 -32.08 21.90 -4.03
C TYR A 82 -32.61 22.43 -5.37
N SER A 83 -32.22 21.75 -6.44
CA SER A 83 -32.98 21.62 -7.70
C SER A 83 -32.11 20.78 -8.66
N GLY A 84 -32.34 19.47 -8.62
CA GLY A 84 -31.87 18.52 -9.61
C GLY A 84 -32.94 17.44 -9.67
N GLU A 85 -33.73 17.49 -10.73
CA GLU A 85 -34.95 16.73 -11.03
C GLU A 85 -34.78 15.20 -10.93
#